data_AF-A0A0U2TJB3-F1
#
_entry.id   AF-A0A0U2TJB3-F1
#
_cell.length_a   1.000
_cell.length_b   1.000
_cell.length_c   1.000
_cell.angle_alpha   90.00
_cell.angle_beta   90.00
_cell.angle_gamma   90.00
#
_symmetry.space_group_name_H-M   'P 1'
#
loop_
_entity.id
_entity.type
_entity.pdbx_description
1 polymer ?
#
loop_
_entity_poly.entity_id
_entity_poly.type
_entity_poly.pdbx_seq_one_letter_code
_entity_poly.pdbx_strand_id
1 'polypeptide(L)'
;MALAEVCGYRPAGRGLAVEDPCTESANIEANSQLMLPPFPHPGLNLGNVLVDESGKEIPMNFDHGTTTLGFKYQGGVLLAVDSRATGGMYIGSGSVEKIIEINRFLLGTMAGGAADCTYWERVLSKQCRLYELRNRERISVAAASKLLANIAYNYKGMGLSMGVMIAGYDKRGPGLYYVDSDGERTAGNVFSVGSGSIFAYGVLDQGYRYDLTDEEAYDLGRRSIYAATYRDAASGGIVRVYHMKPTGFEVISEEDCKELHYRYASEKK
;
A
#
# COMPACT_ATOMS: atom_id res chain seq x y z
N MET A 1 16.33 -22.45 -0.82
CA MET A 1 17.40 -21.46 -0.97
C MET A 1 16.86 -20.14 -0.46
N ALA A 2 17.49 -19.59 0.57
CA ALA A 2 17.06 -18.33 1.16
C ALA A 2 17.31 -17.18 0.17
N LEU A 3 16.48 -16.14 0.19
CA LEU A 3 16.60 -14.95 -0.66
C LEU A 3 18.03 -14.37 -0.63
N ALA A 4 18.71 -14.50 0.52
CA ALA A 4 20.10 -14.09 0.74
C ALA A 4 21.11 -14.74 -0.23
N GLU A 5 20.97 -16.02 -0.57
CA GLU A 5 21.88 -16.72 -1.49
C GLU A 5 21.66 -16.30 -2.95
N VAL A 6 20.42 -15.99 -3.32
CA VAL A 6 20.06 -15.56 -4.68
C VAL A 6 20.50 -14.12 -4.94
N CYS A 7 20.46 -13.27 -3.91
CA CYS A 7 20.85 -11.86 -3.99
C CYS A 7 22.34 -11.60 -3.73
N GLY A 8 23.15 -12.63 -3.48
CA GLY A 8 24.58 -12.47 -3.21
C GLY A 8 24.90 -11.81 -1.86
N TYR A 9 23.98 -11.88 -0.88
CA TYR A 9 24.17 -11.28 0.43
C TYR A 9 25.22 -12.05 1.22
N ARG A 10 26.36 -11.41 1.52
CA ARG A 10 27.32 -11.86 2.52
C ARG A 10 27.16 -11.01 3.79
N PRO A 11 27.20 -11.60 4.99
CA PRO A 11 27.21 -10.81 6.23
C PRO A 11 28.42 -9.88 6.22
N ALA A 12 28.20 -8.61 6.58
CA ALA A 12 29.18 -7.55 6.47
C ALA A 12 30.48 -7.93 7.23
N GLY A 13 31.61 -7.89 6.53
CA GLY A 13 32.92 -8.12 7.12
C GLY A 13 33.32 -6.98 8.07
N ARG A 14 33.72 -7.36 9.29
CA ARG A 14 34.38 -6.57 10.36
C ARG A 14 34.12 -5.05 10.33
N GLY A 15 33.07 -4.65 11.03
CA GLY A 15 32.78 -3.26 11.37
C GLY A 15 31.38 -3.06 11.94
N LEU A 16 30.47 -3.97 11.59
CA LEU A 16 29.13 -4.09 12.14
C LEU A 16 29.11 -5.34 13.03
N ALA A 17 28.96 -5.15 14.34
CA ALA A 17 28.91 -6.24 15.32
C ALA A 17 27.55 -6.95 15.25
N VAL A 18 27.26 -7.63 14.15
CA VAL A 18 26.02 -8.39 13.97
C VAL A 18 26.44 -9.82 13.65
N GLU A 19 26.55 -10.65 14.69
CA GLU A 19 26.99 -12.04 14.55
C GLU A 19 25.91 -12.91 13.87
N ASP A 20 24.63 -12.55 13.95
CA ASP A 20 23.55 -13.18 13.19
C ASP A 20 22.27 -12.28 13.13
N PRO A 21 21.89 -11.72 11.98
CA PRO A 21 20.71 -10.86 11.86
C PRO A 21 19.38 -11.59 12.11
N CYS A 22 19.36 -12.93 12.08
CA CYS A 22 18.19 -13.73 12.42
C CYS A 22 17.93 -13.83 13.93
N THR A 23 18.97 -13.82 14.77
CA THR A 23 18.80 -13.77 16.23
C THR A 23 18.49 -12.37 16.75
N GLU A 24 18.88 -11.33 15.99
CA GLU A 24 18.56 -9.93 16.26
C GLU A 24 17.31 -9.41 15.53
N SER A 25 16.47 -10.27 14.95
CA SER A 25 15.19 -9.84 14.34
C SER A 25 13.98 -10.48 15.02
N ALA A 26 13.75 -10.10 16.28
CA ALA A 26 12.57 -10.50 17.05
C ALA A 26 11.25 -9.83 16.62
N ASN A 27 11.18 -9.21 15.43
CA ASN A 27 9.95 -8.59 14.91
C ASN A 27 8.78 -9.60 14.80
N ILE A 28 9.09 -10.89 14.71
CA ILE A 28 8.12 -11.99 14.71
C ILE A 28 7.65 -12.32 16.14
N GLU A 29 8.53 -12.23 17.14
CA GLU A 29 8.24 -12.57 18.54
C GLU A 29 7.59 -11.42 19.32
N ALA A 30 7.95 -10.17 19.00
CA ALA A 30 7.43 -8.96 19.62
C ALA A 30 6.78 -8.04 18.58
N ASN A 31 5.53 -8.31 18.23
CA ASN A 31 4.70 -7.52 17.30
C ASN A 31 4.41 -6.05 17.73
N SER A 32 5.07 -5.57 18.77
CA SER A 32 4.82 -4.28 19.41
C SER A 32 6.01 -3.32 19.34
N GLN A 33 7.19 -3.82 18.98
CA GLN A 33 8.41 -3.04 18.84
C GLN A 33 9.06 -3.45 17.51
N LEU A 34 9.32 -2.47 16.65
CA LEU A 34 10.26 -2.67 15.55
C LEU A 34 11.64 -2.67 16.20
N MET A 35 12.41 -3.75 16.07
CA MET A 35 13.81 -3.66 16.48
C MET A 35 14.47 -2.60 15.59
N LEU A 36 15.21 -1.69 16.22
CA LEU A 36 16.01 -0.73 15.47
C LEU A 36 16.93 -1.52 14.53
N PRO A 37 17.19 -1.01 13.31
CA PRO A 37 18.16 -1.63 12.42
C PRO A 37 19.46 -1.92 13.20
N PRO A 38 20.13 -3.06 12.95
CA PRO A 38 21.22 -3.57 13.79
C PRO A 38 22.52 -2.74 13.67
N PHE A 39 22.41 -1.51 13.17
CA PHE A 39 23.49 -0.55 13.00
C PHE A 39 23.12 0.81 13.64
N PRO A 40 24.07 1.49 14.29
CA PRO A 40 23.86 2.82 14.85
C PRO A 40 23.48 3.81 13.73
N HIS A 41 22.64 4.81 14.01
CA HIS A 41 22.27 5.89 13.07
C HIS A 41 21.89 5.44 11.63
N PRO A 42 20.74 4.76 11.46
CA PRO A 42 20.36 4.18 10.18
C PRO A 42 20.23 5.16 9.02
N GLY A 43 19.76 6.40 9.27
CA GLY A 43 19.66 7.41 8.21
C GLY A 43 21.01 7.83 7.60
N LEU A 44 22.12 7.63 8.31
CA LEU A 44 23.48 7.89 7.81
C LEU A 44 24.13 6.61 7.26
N ASN A 45 23.84 5.47 7.88
CA ASN A 45 24.52 4.21 7.61
C ASN A 45 23.81 3.31 6.60
N LEU A 46 22.57 3.63 6.19
CA LEU A 46 21.89 2.89 5.13
C LEU A 46 22.72 2.89 3.84
N GLY A 47 23.29 4.04 3.46
CA GLY A 47 24.18 4.13 2.29
C GLY A 47 25.39 3.21 2.35
N ASN A 48 25.92 2.94 3.55
CA ASN A 48 27.06 2.04 3.76
C ASN A 48 26.70 0.55 3.66
N VAL A 49 25.41 0.20 3.76
CA VAL A 49 24.91 -1.17 3.51
C VAL A 49 24.56 -1.35 2.03
N LEU A 50 24.26 -0.25 1.35
CA LEU A 50 23.96 -0.19 -0.08
C LEU A 50 25.21 0.04 -0.92
N VAL A 51 26.37 -0.48 -0.51
CA VAL A 51 27.58 -0.49 -1.33
C VAL A 51 28.04 -1.91 -1.57
N ASP A 52 28.51 -2.19 -2.79
CA ASP A 52 29.11 -3.47 -3.13
C ASP A 52 30.50 -3.65 -2.48
N GLU A 53 31.11 -4.82 -2.64
CA GLU A 53 32.46 -5.12 -2.13
C GLU A 53 33.55 -4.15 -2.67
N SER A 54 33.26 -3.41 -3.75
CA SER A 54 34.13 -2.42 -4.38
C SER A 54 33.84 -0.98 -3.94
N GLY A 55 32.88 -0.76 -3.03
CA GLY A 55 32.45 0.54 -2.56
C GLY A 55 31.53 1.30 -3.53
N LYS A 56 30.98 0.64 -4.54
CA LYS A 56 30.02 1.23 -5.47
C LYS A 56 28.62 1.12 -4.90
N GLU A 57 27.88 2.23 -4.88
CA GLU A 57 26.49 2.23 -4.45
C GLU A 57 25.65 1.24 -5.29
N ILE A 58 24.98 0.31 -4.60
CA ILE A 58 23.95 -0.57 -5.10
C ILE A 58 22.66 0.24 -5.10
N PRO A 59 22.16 0.68 -6.26
CA PRO A 59 20.89 1.39 -6.32
C PRO A 59 19.77 0.41 -5.94
N MET A 60 19.20 0.56 -4.74
CA MET A 60 17.89 -0.02 -4.43
C MET A 60 16.82 0.81 -5.14
N ASN A 61 16.59 0.47 -6.41
CA ASN A 61 15.42 0.97 -7.11
C ASN A 61 14.21 0.25 -6.54
N PHE A 62 13.44 0.94 -5.72
CA PHE A 62 12.11 0.49 -5.33
C PHE A 62 11.22 0.56 -6.56
N ASP A 63 11.06 -0.57 -7.24
CA ASP A 63 10.06 -0.68 -8.29
C ASP A 63 8.68 -0.61 -7.64
N HIS A 64 8.02 0.54 -7.79
CA HIS A 64 6.68 0.78 -7.26
C HIS A 64 5.61 0.09 -8.12
N GLY A 65 5.80 -1.20 -8.43
CA GLY A 65 5.00 -1.98 -9.36
C GLY A 65 3.59 -2.29 -8.85
N THR A 66 2.69 -1.32 -8.92
CA THR A 66 1.35 -1.36 -8.34
C THR A 66 0.47 -0.24 -8.88
N THR A 67 -0.82 -0.49 -9.00
CA THR A 67 -1.83 0.57 -9.15
C THR A 67 -2.90 0.40 -8.10
N THR A 68 -3.06 1.43 -7.29
CA THR A 68 -4.18 1.57 -6.37
C THR A 68 -4.91 2.87 -6.67
N LEU A 69 -6.23 2.88 -6.52
CA LEU A 69 -7.02 4.10 -6.58
C LEU A 69 -8.11 4.07 -5.52
N GLY A 70 -8.50 5.26 -5.09
CA GLY A 70 -9.60 5.46 -4.18
C GLY A 70 -10.33 6.74 -4.49
N PHE A 71 -11.66 6.72 -4.45
CA PHE A 71 -12.44 7.94 -4.59
C PHE A 71 -13.71 7.95 -3.75
N LYS A 72 -14.10 9.14 -3.33
CA LYS A 72 -15.33 9.44 -2.59
C LYS A 72 -16.46 9.76 -3.57
N TYR A 73 -17.64 9.22 -3.31
CA TYR A 73 -18.86 9.54 -4.06
C TYR A 73 -20.08 9.46 -3.12
N GLN A 74 -21.28 9.72 -3.62
CA GLN A 74 -22.50 9.72 -2.80
C GLN A 74 -22.73 8.42 -2.01
N GLY A 75 -22.31 7.27 -2.55
CA GLY A 75 -22.42 5.96 -1.91
C GLY A 75 -21.37 5.67 -0.84
N GLY A 76 -20.34 6.52 -0.67
CA GLY A 76 -19.27 6.33 0.31
C GLY A 76 -17.88 6.47 -0.30
N VAL A 77 -17.01 5.47 -0.09
CA VAL A 77 -15.66 5.44 -0.68
C VAL A 77 -15.46 4.15 -1.45
N LEU A 78 -15.04 4.24 -2.71
CA LEU A 78 -14.60 3.09 -3.48
C LEU A 78 -13.08 2.98 -3.41
N LEU A 79 -12.57 1.77 -3.24
CA LEU A 79 -11.17 1.42 -3.46
C LEU A 79 -11.08 0.38 -4.56
N ALA A 80 -10.18 0.57 -5.50
CA ALA A 80 -9.86 -0.43 -6.51
C ALA A 80 -8.34 -0.61 -6.61
N VAL A 81 -7.88 -1.85 -6.71
CA VAL A 81 -6.45 -2.19 -6.75
C VAL A 81 -6.18 -3.33 -7.72
N ASP A 82 -4.95 -3.37 -8.25
CA ASP A 82 -4.42 -4.55 -8.93
C ASP A 82 -3.80 -5.55 -7.92
N SER A 83 -3.27 -6.68 -8.38
CA SER A 83 -2.73 -7.74 -7.52
C SER A 83 -1.35 -8.25 -7.90
N ARG A 84 -0.68 -7.62 -8.87
CA ARG A 84 0.66 -8.03 -9.31
C ARG A 84 1.73 -7.53 -8.34
N ALA A 85 2.66 -8.40 -7.95
CA ALA A 85 3.87 -8.02 -7.23
C ALA A 85 5.09 -8.44 -8.06
N THR A 86 6.00 -7.50 -8.25
CA THR A 86 7.22 -7.67 -9.05
C THR A 86 8.46 -7.52 -8.16
N GLY A 87 9.52 -8.24 -8.51
CA GLY A 87 10.87 -8.03 -7.99
C GLY A 87 11.78 -7.75 -9.17
N GLY A 88 11.96 -6.47 -9.52
CA GLY A 88 12.54 -6.11 -10.80
C GLY A 88 11.62 -6.49 -11.96
N MET A 89 12.20 -7.07 -13.01
CA MET A 89 11.47 -7.54 -14.19
C MET A 89 10.75 -8.87 -13.97
N TYR A 90 10.94 -9.53 -12.83
CA TYR A 90 10.31 -10.81 -12.52
C TYR A 90 8.99 -10.60 -11.77
N ILE A 91 7.92 -11.24 -12.26
CA ILE A 91 6.63 -11.27 -11.57
C ILE A 91 6.71 -12.33 -10.47
N GLY A 92 6.80 -11.91 -9.21
CA GLY A 92 6.83 -12.80 -8.06
C GLY A 92 5.47 -13.39 -7.72
N SER A 93 4.40 -12.60 -7.85
CA SER A 93 3.03 -13.07 -7.64
C SER A 93 2.03 -12.27 -8.46
N GLY A 94 0.96 -12.92 -8.90
CA GLY A 94 -0.16 -12.32 -9.62
C GLY A 94 -1.41 -12.11 -8.79
N SER A 95 -1.43 -12.48 -7.51
CA SER A 95 -2.66 -12.56 -6.69
C SER A 95 -2.57 -11.85 -5.33
N VAL A 96 -1.57 -10.99 -5.13
CA VAL A 96 -1.36 -10.26 -3.86
C VAL A 96 -2.57 -9.40 -3.52
N GLU A 97 -2.99 -9.45 -2.26
CA GLU A 97 -4.05 -8.59 -1.73
C GLU A 97 -3.45 -7.24 -1.33
N LYS A 98 -3.80 -6.19 -2.09
CA LYS A 98 -3.28 -4.82 -1.87
C LYS A 98 -4.25 -3.91 -1.10
N ILE A 99 -5.34 -4.47 -0.60
CA ILE A 99 -6.22 -3.80 0.35
C ILE A 99 -6.07 -4.56 1.66
N ILE A 100 -5.62 -3.86 2.69
CA ILE A 100 -5.45 -4.42 4.03
C ILE A 100 -6.64 -3.98 4.87
N GLU A 101 -7.32 -4.98 5.44
CA GLU A 101 -8.45 -4.78 6.31
C GLU A 101 -7.98 -4.39 7.72
N ILE A 102 -7.95 -3.08 8.01
CA ILE A 102 -7.54 -2.57 9.33
C ILE A 102 -8.62 -2.89 10.36
N ASN A 103 -9.89 -2.59 10.04
CA ASN A 103 -11.07 -3.01 10.77
C ASN A 103 -12.32 -2.94 9.86
N ARG A 104 -13.50 -3.28 10.38
CA ARG A 104 -14.75 -3.28 9.60
C ARG A 104 -15.13 -1.93 8.96
N PHE A 105 -14.56 -0.81 9.42
CA PHE A 105 -14.85 0.56 8.98
C PHE A 105 -13.60 1.34 8.50
N LEU A 106 -12.45 0.68 8.37
CA LEU A 106 -11.19 1.25 7.92
C LEU A 106 -10.48 0.24 7.01
N LEU A 107 -10.14 0.69 5.81
CA LEU A 107 -9.30 -0.01 4.85
C LEU A 107 -8.04 0.79 4.60
N GLY A 108 -6.93 0.09 4.41
CA GLY A 108 -5.68 0.67 3.91
C GLY A 108 -5.29 0.05 2.58
N THR A 109 -4.61 0.81 1.72
CA THR A 109 -4.07 0.30 0.46
C THR A 109 -2.57 0.17 0.49
N MET A 110 -2.05 -0.90 -0.09
CA MET A 110 -0.62 -1.15 -0.17
C MET A 110 -0.06 -0.65 -1.52
N ALA A 111 0.80 0.37 -1.47
CA ALA A 111 1.67 0.76 -2.58
C ALA A 111 3.05 1.19 -2.04
N GLY A 112 4.13 0.76 -2.70
CA GLY A 112 5.50 0.87 -2.17
C GLY A 112 6.03 -0.46 -1.70
N GLY A 113 6.86 -0.46 -0.65
CA GLY A 113 7.37 -1.66 -0.02
C GLY A 113 6.24 -2.50 0.56
N ALA A 114 6.04 -3.70 0.02
CA ALA A 114 4.96 -4.58 0.46
C ALA A 114 5.08 -4.95 1.96
N ALA A 115 6.31 -5.16 2.43
CA ALA A 115 6.60 -5.42 3.84
C ALA A 115 6.27 -4.20 4.72
N ASP A 116 6.70 -3.01 4.30
CA ASP A 116 6.50 -1.77 5.06
C ASP A 116 5.00 -1.46 5.23
N CYS A 117 4.24 -1.49 4.14
CA CYS A 117 2.80 -1.22 4.18
C CYS A 117 2.07 -2.25 5.05
N THR A 118 2.32 -3.54 4.82
CA THR A 118 1.67 -4.62 5.58
C THR A 118 1.98 -4.53 7.06
N TYR A 119 3.23 -4.25 7.44
CA TYR A 119 3.63 -4.14 8.83
C TYR A 119 3.01 -2.91 9.50
N TRP A 120 3.16 -1.73 8.92
CA TRP A 120 2.71 -0.49 9.56
C TRP A 120 1.19 -0.36 9.60
N GLU A 121 0.48 -0.90 8.62
CA GLU A 121 -0.99 -0.96 8.67
C GLU A 121 -1.50 -1.97 9.72
N ARG A 122 -0.78 -3.08 9.96
CA ARG A 122 -1.07 -3.99 11.09
C ARG A 122 -0.82 -3.31 12.44
N VAL A 123 0.27 -2.55 12.58
CA VAL A 123 0.53 -1.74 13.77
C VAL A 123 -0.58 -0.71 13.96
N LEU A 124 -1.02 -0.05 12.89
CA LEU A 124 -2.16 0.87 12.92
C LEU A 124 -3.43 0.16 13.38
N SER A 125 -3.76 -1.03 12.86
CA SER A 125 -4.91 -1.83 13.30
C SER A 125 -4.90 -2.09 14.80
N LYS A 126 -3.73 -2.47 15.35
CA LYS A 126 -3.55 -2.62 16.80
C LYS A 126 -3.83 -1.32 17.55
N GLN A 127 -3.28 -0.19 17.10
CA GLN A 127 -3.49 1.11 17.76
C GLN A 127 -4.96 1.54 17.69
N CYS A 128 -5.62 1.34 16.56
CA CYS A 128 -7.04 1.59 16.37
C CYS A 128 -7.89 0.76 17.35
N ARG A 129 -7.55 -0.53 17.54
CA ARG A 129 -8.24 -1.41 18.47
C ARG A 129 -8.01 -1.00 19.93
N LEU A 130 -6.78 -0.63 20.30
CA LEU A 130 -6.47 -0.12 21.64
C LEU A 130 -7.21 1.18 21.95
N TYR A 131 -7.29 2.09 20.97
CA TYR A 131 -8.07 3.32 21.09
C TYR A 131 -9.55 3.01 21.37
N GLU A 132 -10.13 2.07 20.62
CA GLU A 132 -11.53 1.66 20.78
C GLU A 132 -11.81 1.10 22.17
N LEU A 133 -10.93 0.24 22.69
CA LEU A 133 -11.08 -0.34 24.03
C LEU A 133 -10.96 0.70 25.15
N ARG A 134 -10.06 1.68 25.01
CA ARG A 134 -9.85 2.74 26.00
C ARG A 134 -11.02 3.74 26.05
N ASN A 135 -11.49 4.16 24.88
CA ASN A 135 -12.47 5.23 24.77
C ASN A 135 -13.92 4.72 24.63
N ARG A 136 -14.10 3.39 24.45
CA ARG A 136 -15.38 2.76 24.12
C ARG A 136 -16.03 3.37 22.86
N GLU A 137 -15.20 3.91 21.97
CA GLU A 137 -15.61 4.56 20.74
C GLU A 137 -14.60 4.26 19.64
N ARG A 138 -15.10 3.98 18.43
CA ARG A 138 -14.27 3.76 17.24
C ARG A 138 -13.44 5.00 16.92
N ILE A 139 -12.22 4.79 16.46
CA ILE A 139 -11.34 5.86 16.00
C ILE A 139 -11.89 6.52 14.73
N SER A 140 -11.65 7.83 14.58
CA SER A 140 -11.96 8.55 13.33
C SER A 140 -10.95 8.23 12.23
N VAL A 141 -11.35 8.35 10.96
CA VAL A 141 -10.44 8.16 9.81
C VAL A 141 -9.32 9.20 9.84
N ALA A 142 -9.66 10.41 10.28
CA ALA A 142 -8.71 11.51 10.45
C ALA A 142 -7.63 11.19 11.50
N ALA A 143 -8.00 10.60 12.64
CA ALA A 143 -7.06 10.22 13.68
C ALA A 143 -6.21 9.02 13.27
N ALA A 144 -6.81 7.99 12.65
CA ALA A 144 -6.07 6.82 12.15
C ALA A 144 -4.99 7.21 11.14
N SER A 145 -5.34 8.03 10.13
CA SER A 145 -4.36 8.54 9.16
C SER A 145 -3.27 9.40 9.80
N LYS A 146 -3.59 10.19 10.84
CA LYS A 146 -2.60 11.01 11.54
C LYS A 146 -1.63 10.16 12.37
N LEU A 147 -2.10 9.08 12.99
CA LEU A 147 -1.24 8.12 13.69
C LEU A 147 -0.24 7.49 12.72
N LEU A 148 -0.70 7.04 11.55
CA LEU A 148 0.18 6.46 10.53
C LEU A 148 1.23 7.46 10.03
N ALA A 149 0.83 8.69 9.73
CA ALA A 149 1.75 9.73 9.28
C ALA A 149 2.81 10.07 10.33
N ASN A 150 2.44 10.12 11.62
CA ASN A 150 3.40 10.33 12.71
C ASN A 150 4.39 9.16 12.83
N ILE A 151 3.91 7.92 12.63
CA ILE A 151 4.78 6.74 12.60
C ILE A 151 5.76 6.85 11.43
N ALA A 152 5.29 7.08 10.20
CA ALA A 152 6.12 7.22 9.01
C ALA A 152 7.20 8.31 9.19
N TYR A 153 6.80 9.47 9.72
CA TYR A 153 7.72 10.59 9.97
C TYR A 153 8.87 10.24 10.92
N ASN A 154 8.64 9.38 11.93
CA ASN A 154 9.72 8.96 12.84
C ASN A 154 10.80 8.13 12.15
N TYR A 155 10.47 7.47 11.03
CA TYR A 155 11.38 6.67 10.21
C TYR A 155 11.82 7.40 8.94
N LYS A 156 11.56 8.71 8.85
CA LYS A 156 11.94 9.51 7.69
C LYS A 156 13.46 9.44 7.45
N GLY A 157 13.82 9.17 6.20
CA GLY A 157 15.22 9.01 5.79
C GLY A 157 15.87 7.67 6.17
N MET A 158 15.12 6.72 6.75
CA MET A 158 15.62 5.37 7.06
C MET A 158 15.30 4.33 5.98
N GLY A 159 14.87 4.76 4.79
CA GLY A 159 14.60 3.87 3.65
C GLY A 159 13.20 3.23 3.64
N LEU A 160 12.26 3.78 4.40
CA LEU A 160 10.87 3.33 4.38
C LEU A 160 10.19 3.71 3.06
N SER A 161 9.48 2.78 2.44
CA SER A 161 8.75 3.01 1.18
C SER A 161 7.26 2.69 1.36
N MET A 162 6.43 3.71 1.50
CA MET A 162 4.98 3.54 1.64
C MET A 162 4.21 4.68 0.98
N GLY A 163 3.11 4.34 0.32
CA GLY A 163 2.11 5.25 -0.21
C GLY A 163 0.74 4.64 0.04
N VAL A 164 0.16 4.95 1.20
CA VAL A 164 -1.05 4.28 1.69
C VAL A 164 -2.23 5.23 1.62
N MET A 165 -3.34 4.77 1.04
CA MET A 165 -4.63 5.42 1.19
C MET A 165 -5.37 4.80 2.36
N ILE A 166 -5.78 5.62 3.32
CA ILE A 166 -6.66 5.22 4.42
C ILE A 166 -8.08 5.67 4.07
N ALA A 167 -8.95 4.69 3.80
CA ALA A 167 -10.36 4.90 3.54
C ALA A 167 -11.20 4.42 4.71
N GLY A 168 -12.25 5.15 5.04
CA GLY A 168 -13.16 4.73 6.10
C GLY A 168 -14.44 5.53 6.15
N TYR A 169 -15.32 5.12 7.07
CA TYR A 169 -16.56 5.82 7.35
C TYR A 169 -16.65 6.12 8.84
N ASP A 170 -16.66 7.40 9.21
CA ASP A 170 -16.76 7.84 10.60
C ASP A 170 -17.95 8.79 10.84
N LYS A 171 -18.01 9.41 12.02
CA LYS A 171 -19.08 10.35 12.41
C LYS A 171 -19.21 11.56 11.47
N ARG A 172 -18.16 11.91 10.73
CA ARG A 172 -18.15 13.01 9.75
C ARG A 172 -18.50 12.52 8.33
N GLY A 173 -18.78 11.23 8.16
CA GLY A 173 -19.10 10.61 6.89
C GLY A 173 -17.90 9.88 6.25
N PRO A 174 -17.87 9.76 4.92
CA PRO A 174 -16.78 9.07 4.22
C PRO A 174 -15.48 9.89 4.28
N GLY A 175 -14.41 9.25 4.75
CA GLY A 175 -13.07 9.80 4.85
C GLY A 175 -12.10 9.07 3.92
N LEU A 176 -11.26 9.82 3.22
CA LEU A 176 -10.18 9.31 2.39
C LEU A 176 -8.94 10.19 2.59
N TYR A 177 -7.83 9.58 2.97
CA TYR A 177 -6.56 10.24 3.23
C TYR A 177 -5.43 9.50 2.54
N TYR A 178 -4.53 10.25 1.93
CA TYR A 178 -3.24 9.76 1.46
C TYR A 178 -2.18 10.00 2.54
N VAL A 179 -1.33 9.00 2.79
CA VAL A 179 -0.18 9.06 3.71
C VAL A 179 1.04 8.46 3.00
N ASP A 180 2.16 9.18 3.02
CA ASP A 180 3.42 8.72 2.43
C ASP A 180 4.50 8.39 3.47
N SER A 181 5.64 7.89 2.99
CA SER A 181 6.83 7.60 3.79
C SER A 181 7.52 8.83 4.37
N ASP A 182 7.30 10.00 3.80
CA ASP A 182 7.88 11.27 4.27
C ASP A 182 7.09 11.90 5.41
N GLY A 183 5.94 11.29 5.76
CA GLY A 183 5.00 11.77 6.77
C GLY A 183 4.00 12.80 6.25
N GLU A 184 3.93 12.99 4.92
CA GLU A 184 2.86 13.77 4.31
C GLU A 184 1.52 13.11 4.58
N ARG A 185 0.51 13.95 4.80
CA ARG A 185 -0.86 13.49 5.03
C ARG A 185 -1.84 14.46 4.41
N THR A 186 -2.50 14.00 3.36
CA THR A 186 -3.39 14.84 2.56
C THR A 186 -4.80 14.23 2.52
N ALA A 187 -5.80 15.05 2.83
CA ALA A 187 -7.20 14.67 2.70
C ALA A 187 -7.68 14.99 1.28
N GLY A 188 -8.47 14.11 0.67
CA GLY A 188 -8.92 14.32 -0.70
C GLY A 188 -10.13 13.48 -1.08
N ASN A 189 -10.66 13.76 -2.27
CA ASN A 189 -11.81 13.03 -2.82
C ASN A 189 -11.40 11.95 -3.80
N VAL A 190 -10.23 12.07 -4.42
CA VAL A 190 -9.73 11.15 -5.45
C VAL A 190 -8.23 11.03 -5.26
N PHE A 191 -7.74 9.80 -5.19
CA PHE A 191 -6.32 9.49 -5.15
C PHE A 191 -6.03 8.28 -6.05
N SER A 192 -4.86 8.28 -6.68
CA SER A 192 -4.28 7.07 -7.26
C SER A 192 -2.79 7.04 -6.94
N VAL A 193 -2.31 5.88 -6.52
CA VAL A 193 -0.96 5.69 -5.98
C VAL A 193 -0.32 4.44 -6.62
N GLY A 194 0.97 4.56 -6.95
CA GLY A 194 1.79 3.50 -7.55
C GLY A 194 2.22 3.81 -8.99
N SER A 195 2.98 2.90 -9.62
CA SER A 195 3.54 3.07 -10.98
C SER A 195 2.48 3.35 -12.05
N GLY A 196 1.32 2.70 -11.99
CA GLY A 196 0.25 2.89 -12.97
C GLY A 196 -0.74 3.99 -12.62
N SER A 197 -0.49 4.78 -11.56
CA SER A 197 -1.40 5.82 -11.07
C SER A 197 -1.78 6.85 -12.14
N ILE A 198 -0.82 7.29 -12.95
CA ILE A 198 -1.05 8.27 -14.03
C ILE A 198 -2.04 7.77 -15.09
N PHE A 199 -2.04 6.46 -15.36
CA PHE A 199 -2.96 5.85 -16.33
C PHE A 199 -4.35 5.69 -15.74
N ALA A 200 -4.43 5.36 -14.44
CA ALA A 200 -5.69 5.29 -13.72
C ALA A 200 -6.38 6.65 -13.65
N TYR A 201 -5.63 7.73 -13.34
CA TYR A 201 -6.16 9.09 -13.32
C TYR A 201 -6.81 9.49 -14.65
N GLY A 202 -6.20 9.14 -15.79
CA GLY A 202 -6.74 9.51 -17.11
C GLY A 202 -8.16 8.99 -17.37
N VAL A 203 -8.50 7.80 -16.89
CA VAL A 203 -9.86 7.23 -17.02
C VAL A 203 -10.76 7.71 -15.88
N LEU A 204 -10.21 7.78 -14.66
CA LEU A 204 -10.94 8.16 -13.47
C LEU A 204 -11.46 9.60 -13.59
N ASP A 205 -10.62 10.55 -13.96
CA ASP A 205 -10.97 11.97 -14.07
C ASP A 205 -11.98 12.23 -15.19
N GLN A 206 -12.00 11.39 -16.23
CA GLN A 206 -12.98 11.49 -17.32
C GLN A 206 -14.38 11.05 -16.88
N GLY A 207 -14.46 10.00 -16.06
CA GLY A 207 -15.74 9.39 -15.65
C GLY A 207 -16.27 9.84 -14.29
N TYR A 208 -15.42 10.44 -13.46
CA TYR A 208 -15.75 10.75 -12.07
C TYR A 208 -16.83 11.83 -11.94
N ARG A 209 -17.86 11.51 -11.18
CA ARG A 209 -18.87 12.46 -10.69
C ARG A 209 -19.21 12.12 -9.24
N TYR A 210 -19.59 13.11 -8.45
CA TYR A 210 -19.94 12.84 -7.05
C TYR A 210 -21.25 12.05 -6.92
N ASP A 211 -22.17 12.25 -7.86
CA ASP A 211 -23.52 11.67 -7.93
C ASP A 211 -23.58 10.33 -8.71
N LEU A 212 -22.47 9.58 -8.75
CA LEU A 212 -22.44 8.24 -9.36
C LEU A 212 -23.32 7.26 -8.59
N THR A 213 -24.05 6.41 -9.30
CA THR A 213 -24.65 5.22 -8.70
C THR A 213 -23.57 4.21 -8.29
N ASP A 214 -23.88 3.31 -7.37
CA ASP A 214 -22.95 2.28 -6.90
C ASP A 214 -22.38 1.46 -8.09
N GLU A 215 -23.23 1.03 -9.02
CA GLU A 215 -22.81 0.26 -10.21
C GLU A 215 -21.90 1.06 -11.15
N GLU A 216 -22.21 2.34 -11.40
CA GLU A 216 -21.35 3.20 -12.20
C GLU A 216 -20.00 3.43 -11.52
N ALA A 217 -19.98 3.58 -10.19
CA ALA A 217 -18.75 3.75 -9.43
C ALA A 217 -17.89 2.47 -9.50
N TYR A 218 -18.49 1.29 -9.31
CA TYR A 218 -17.80 0.00 -9.41
C TYR A 218 -17.15 -0.16 -10.78
N ASP A 219 -17.91 0.16 -11.84
CA ASP A 219 -17.42 0.03 -13.19
C ASP A 219 -16.34 1.05 -13.54
N LEU A 220 -16.47 2.29 -13.08
CA LEU A 220 -15.41 3.30 -13.19
C LEU A 220 -14.11 2.85 -12.51
N GLY A 221 -14.20 2.29 -11.30
CA GLY A 221 -13.05 1.73 -10.59
C GLY A 221 -12.39 0.58 -11.35
N ARG A 222 -13.19 -0.37 -11.85
CA ARG A 222 -12.70 -1.51 -12.65
C ARG A 222 -12.00 -1.07 -13.92
N ARG A 223 -12.62 -0.18 -14.70
CA ARG A 223 -12.05 0.36 -15.94
C ARG A 223 -10.76 1.14 -15.70
N SER A 224 -10.69 1.91 -14.61
CA SER A 224 -9.52 2.73 -14.28
C SER A 224 -8.31 1.86 -13.94
N ILE A 225 -8.49 0.81 -13.12
CA ILE A 225 -7.41 -0.16 -12.87
C ILE A 225 -7.07 -0.93 -14.15
N TYR A 226 -8.05 -1.39 -14.91
CA TYR A 226 -7.81 -2.10 -16.17
C TYR A 226 -6.98 -1.27 -17.18
N ALA A 227 -7.26 0.03 -17.30
CA ALA A 227 -6.50 0.91 -18.18
C ALA A 227 -5.04 1.05 -17.72
N ALA A 228 -4.81 1.08 -16.41
CA ALA A 228 -3.48 1.08 -15.83
C ALA A 228 -2.75 -0.26 -16.06
N THR A 229 -3.40 -1.40 -15.81
CA THR A 229 -2.78 -2.72 -16.03
C THR A 229 -2.50 -3.03 -17.50
N TYR A 230 -3.23 -2.40 -18.43
CA TYR A 230 -2.96 -2.52 -19.86
C TYR A 230 -1.70 -1.74 -20.31
N ARG A 231 -1.35 -0.65 -19.61
CA ARG A 231 -0.25 0.24 -20.00
C ARG A 231 1.01 0.08 -19.14
N ASP A 232 0.84 -0.11 -17.84
CA ASP A 232 1.92 -0.30 -16.88
C ASP A 232 2.33 -1.77 -16.79
N ALA A 233 3.59 -2.07 -17.07
CA ALA A 233 4.11 -3.44 -17.06
C ALA A 233 4.07 -4.07 -15.65
N ALA A 234 4.23 -3.24 -14.63
CA ALA A 234 4.36 -3.70 -13.25
C ALA A 234 3.00 -3.87 -12.53
N SER A 235 1.90 -3.42 -13.16
CA SER A 235 0.53 -3.60 -12.68
C SER A 235 -0.19 -4.73 -13.44
N GLY A 236 -1.04 -5.50 -12.77
CA GLY A 236 -1.80 -6.57 -13.42
C GLY A 236 -2.41 -7.60 -12.48
N GLY A 237 -2.82 -8.74 -13.05
CA GLY A 237 -3.45 -9.83 -12.31
C GLY A 237 -4.96 -9.64 -12.17
N ILE A 238 -5.44 -9.64 -10.93
CA ILE A 238 -6.83 -9.54 -10.51
C ILE A 238 -7.09 -8.10 -10.08
N VAL A 239 -8.17 -7.54 -10.61
CA VAL A 239 -8.72 -6.25 -10.17
C VAL A 239 -9.68 -6.52 -9.02
N ARG A 240 -9.37 -5.96 -7.85
CA ARG A 240 -10.23 -6.05 -6.66
C ARG A 240 -10.89 -4.72 -6.40
N VAL A 241 -12.20 -4.75 -6.15
CA VAL A 241 -13.00 -3.56 -5.85
C VAL A 241 -13.68 -3.73 -4.50
N TYR A 242 -13.45 -2.76 -3.63
CA TYR A 242 -14.01 -2.69 -2.29
C TYR A 242 -14.83 -1.40 -2.17
N HIS A 243 -15.95 -1.50 -1.45
CA HIS A 243 -16.82 -0.37 -1.18
C HIS A 243 -16.94 -0.15 0.33
N MET A 244 -16.53 1.02 0.79
CA MET A 244 -16.73 1.46 2.17
C MET A 244 -18.07 2.17 2.32
N LYS A 245 -19.02 1.50 2.98
CA LYS A 245 -20.37 2.00 3.31
C LYS A 245 -20.44 2.46 4.77
N PRO A 246 -21.50 3.18 5.17
CA PRO A 246 -21.73 3.53 6.58
C PRO A 246 -21.83 2.30 7.51
N THR A 247 -22.26 1.17 6.97
CA THR A 247 -22.40 -0.12 7.66
C THR A 247 -21.09 -0.89 7.76
N GLY A 248 -20.03 -0.49 7.07
CA GLY A 248 -18.75 -1.19 6.99
C GLY A 248 -18.30 -1.40 5.53
N PHE A 249 -17.17 -2.07 5.32
CA PHE A 249 -16.73 -2.41 3.98
C PHE A 249 -17.41 -3.66 3.43
N GLU A 250 -17.55 -3.70 2.11
CA GLU A 250 -18.03 -4.83 1.32
C GLU A 250 -17.05 -5.10 0.17
N VAL A 251 -16.76 -6.38 -0.08
CA VAL A 251 -15.98 -6.82 -1.25
C VAL A 251 -16.96 -6.97 -2.41
N ILE A 252 -16.76 -6.19 -3.46
CA ILE A 252 -17.71 -6.11 -4.58
C ILE A 252 -17.34 -7.11 -5.68
N SER A 253 -16.09 -7.11 -6.10
CA SER A 253 -15.64 -7.93 -7.22
C SER A 253 -14.16 -8.24 -7.16
N GLU A 254 -13.80 -9.45 -7.58
CA GLU A 254 -12.43 -9.89 -7.87
C GLU A 254 -12.40 -10.48 -9.27
N GLU A 255 -11.91 -9.72 -10.24
CA GLU A 255 -11.99 -10.08 -11.66
C GLU A 255 -10.61 -10.07 -12.31
N ASP A 256 -10.29 -11.09 -13.11
CA ASP A 256 -9.01 -11.15 -13.82
C ASP A 256 -8.96 -10.08 -14.93
N CYS A 257 -7.83 -9.37 -15.05
CA CYS A 257 -7.60 -8.38 -16.09
C CYS A 257 -7.83 -8.94 -17.50
N LYS A 258 -7.53 -10.22 -17.73
CA LYS A 258 -7.75 -10.91 -19.00
C LYS A 258 -9.23 -11.05 -19.31
N GLU A 259 -10.06 -11.38 -18.33
CA GLU A 259 -11.50 -11.49 -18.52
C GLU A 259 -12.13 -10.11 -18.78
N LEU A 260 -11.69 -9.10 -18.03
CA LEU A 260 -12.06 -7.70 -18.25
C LEU A 260 -11.67 -7.22 -19.65
N HIS A 261 -10.49 -7.62 -20.14
CA HIS A 261 -10.04 -7.28 -21.49
C HIS A 261 -11.03 -7.75 -22.57
N TYR A 262 -11.42 -9.03 -22.53
CA TYR A 262 -12.34 -9.58 -23.52
C TYR A 262 -13.76 -9.01 -23.37
N ARG A 263 -14.21 -8.73 -22.14
CA ARG A 263 -15.48 -8.06 -21.88
C ARG A 263 -15.53 -6.68 -22.54
N TYR A 264 -14.58 -5.80 -22.21
CA TYR A 264 -14.52 -4.44 -22.75
C TYR A 264 -14.23 -4.40 -24.26
N ALA A 265 -13.53 -5.40 -24.81
CA ALA A 265 -13.34 -5.52 -26.25
C ALA A 265 -14.65 -5.87 -26.98
N SER A 266 -15.54 -6.63 -26.35
CA SER A 266 -16.84 -6.99 -26.93
C SER A 266 -17.85 -5.85 -26.90
N GLU A 267 -17.81 -4.99 -25.88
CA GLU A 267 -18.67 -3.81 -25.72
C GLU A 267 -18.35 -2.65 -26.69
N LYS A 268 -17.13 -2.62 -27.24
CA LYS A 268 -16.71 -1.61 -28.21
C LYS A 268 -17.21 -1.88 -29.65
N LYS A 269 -17.89 -3.00 -29.87
CA LYS A 269 -18.53 -3.33 -31.17
C LYS A 269 -19.97 -2.84 -31.19
#